data_AF-A0A3N9UN16-F1
#
_entry.id   AF-A0A3N9UN16-F1
#
_cell.length_a   1.000
_cell.length_b   1.000
_cell.length_c   1.000
_cell.angle_alpha   90.00
_cell.angle_beta   90.00
_cell.angle_gamma   90.00
#
_symmetry.space_group_name_H-M   'P 1'
#
loop_
_entity.id
_entity.type
_entity.pdbx_description
1 polymer ?
#
loop_
_entity_poly.entity_id
_entity_poly.type
_entity_poly.pdbx_seq_one_letter_code
_entity_poly.pdbx_strand_id
1 'polypeptide(L)'
;MLLVCSPGAAKCACSGGSGGASYNFLGDSAVDINMDSYDEFARSYTPQSSVQTSLQTTAVETAEVSKLSLDLADSSHVDLALKNVQGEYSGDGSIIRANGTEQVKATGKLTGQKLSINLVTLSGATYNFDLAREGSTVLGDYKEADSLGKNLTGIANGKWTL
;
A
#
# COMPACT_ATOMS: atom_id res chain seq x y z
N MET A 1 60.99 42.21 4.20
CA MET A 1 61.46 41.52 5.42
C MET A 1 60.36 40.55 5.82
N LEU A 2 60.73 39.26 5.91
CA LEU A 2 60.17 38.13 6.68
C LEU A 2 59.03 38.51 7.68
N LEU A 3 57.98 37.72 7.99
CA LEU A 3 57.87 36.30 8.33
C LEU A 3 56.34 36.06 8.61
N VAL A 4 55.67 35.05 8.07
CA VAL A 4 55.34 33.73 8.66
C VAL A 4 54.66 33.73 10.06
N CYS A 5 53.49 33.10 10.06
CA CYS A 5 52.62 32.51 11.10
C CYS A 5 53.14 32.25 12.53
N SER A 6 52.23 32.57 13.48
CA SER A 6 51.69 31.73 14.58
C SER A 6 52.66 31.27 15.71
N PRO A 7 52.21 30.59 16.79
CA PRO A 7 50.88 30.44 17.41
C PRO A 7 50.86 30.65 18.94
N GLY A 8 49.65 30.77 19.51
CA GLY A 8 49.32 30.12 20.79
C GLY A 8 49.36 30.96 22.06
N ALA A 9 48.20 31.19 22.69
CA ALA A 9 47.76 30.36 23.82
C ALA A 9 46.58 31.01 24.56
N ALA A 10 45.58 30.17 24.83
CA ALA A 10 44.67 30.18 25.98
C ALA A 10 43.78 31.42 26.22
N LYS A 11 42.47 31.20 26.21
CA LYS A 11 41.68 31.03 27.45
C LYS A 11 40.21 30.82 27.11
N CYS A 12 39.66 29.68 27.54
CA CYS A 12 38.22 29.56 27.75
C CYS A 12 37.83 30.50 28.89
N ALA A 13 36.82 31.34 28.66
CA ALA A 13 36.06 31.99 29.71
C ALA A 13 34.59 31.99 29.32
N CYS A 14 33.81 31.15 29.99
CA CYS A 14 32.36 31.33 30.07
C CYS A 14 32.09 32.57 30.92
N SER A 15 31.38 33.57 30.40
CA SER A 15 30.37 34.38 31.10
C SER A 15 30.10 35.70 30.38
N GLY A 16 28.83 36.10 30.35
CA GLY A 16 28.46 37.51 30.27
C GLY A 16 27.86 37.98 28.95
N GLY A 17 26.57 37.69 28.75
CA GLY A 17 25.54 38.71 28.60
C GLY A 17 25.59 39.70 27.42
N SER A 18 24.50 39.64 26.67
CA SER A 18 23.77 40.78 26.07
C SER A 18 24.29 41.36 24.75
N GLY A 19 23.36 41.50 23.79
CA GLY A 19 23.55 42.28 22.57
C GLY A 19 23.51 41.47 21.29
N GLY A 20 22.41 40.73 21.06
CA GLY A 20 22.11 40.20 19.73
C GLY A 20 21.85 41.36 18.77
N ALA A 21 22.91 41.84 18.11
CA ALA A 21 22.79 42.72 16.96
C ALA A 21 22.08 41.93 15.85
N SER A 22 20.85 42.34 15.52
CA SER A 22 20.14 41.82 14.36
C SER A 22 20.88 42.25 13.10
N TYR A 23 21.58 41.30 12.47
CA TYR A 23 22.15 41.47 11.14
C TYR A 23 20.99 41.56 10.13
N ASN A 24 20.81 42.75 9.55
CA ASN A 24 19.83 42.98 8.49
C ASN A 24 20.38 42.45 7.16
N PHE A 25 20.06 41.21 6.83
CA PHE A 25 20.40 40.53 5.57
C PHE A 25 19.77 41.13 4.29
N LEU A 26 19.03 42.23 4.39
CA LEU A 26 18.21 42.77 3.29
C LEU A 26 18.82 43.98 2.57
N GLY A 27 20.03 44.41 2.95
CA GLY A 27 20.64 45.64 2.42
C GLY A 27 22.07 45.51 1.90
N ASP A 28 22.65 44.31 1.85
CA ASP A 28 24.02 44.10 1.35
C ASP A 28 24.01 43.65 -0.12
N SER A 29 24.58 44.48 -0.98
CA SER A 29 24.67 44.26 -2.44
C SER A 29 25.79 43.29 -2.83
N ALA A 30 26.47 42.66 -1.87
CA ALA A 30 27.58 41.73 -2.10
C ALA A 30 27.27 40.26 -1.79
N VAL A 31 26.02 39.91 -1.47
CA VAL A 31 25.61 38.51 -1.27
C VAL A 31 24.85 38.04 -2.50
N ASP A 32 25.58 37.74 -3.57
CA ASP A 32 25.08 36.97 -4.69
C ASP A 32 25.03 35.49 -4.28
N ILE A 33 23.91 35.07 -3.69
CA ILE A 33 23.64 33.63 -3.52
C ILE A 33 23.24 33.11 -4.88
N ASN A 34 24.24 32.83 -5.71
CA ASN A 34 24.05 32.08 -6.93
C ASN A 34 23.58 30.66 -6.55
N MET A 35 22.27 30.41 -6.66
CA MET A 35 21.69 29.07 -6.59
C MET A 35 21.70 28.43 -7.98
N ASP A 36 22.89 28.28 -8.56
CA ASP A 36 23.07 27.42 -9.72
C ASP A 36 23.25 25.98 -9.23
N SER A 37 22.29 25.14 -9.62
CA SER A 37 22.17 23.69 -9.35
C SER A 37 21.46 23.30 -8.04
N TYR A 38 20.18 22.95 -8.18
CA TYR A 38 19.49 21.75 -7.65
C TYR A 38 17.99 21.92 -8.04
N ASP A 39 17.59 21.52 -9.24
CA ASP A 39 17.05 20.19 -9.60
C ASP A 39 15.49 20.14 -9.59
N GLU A 40 14.93 20.54 -10.74
CA GLU A 40 13.87 19.87 -11.51
C GLU A 40 12.48 19.48 -10.92
N PHE A 41 11.88 20.28 -10.01
CA PHE A 41 10.46 20.08 -9.64
C PHE A 41 9.50 21.25 -9.95
N ALA A 42 9.79 22.04 -10.99
CA ALA A 42 8.85 23.05 -11.47
C ALA A 42 8.72 23.01 -13.00
N ARG A 43 7.97 22.04 -13.51
CA ARG A 43 7.31 22.19 -14.82
C ARG A 43 5.80 22.07 -14.65
N SER A 44 5.18 23.24 -14.57
CA SER A 44 3.81 23.51 -14.96
C SER A 44 3.54 22.93 -16.35
N TYR A 45 2.66 21.93 -16.43
CA TYR A 45 2.20 21.39 -17.71
C TYR A 45 0.79 21.93 -18.01
N THR A 46 0.75 22.99 -18.81
CA THR A 46 -0.36 23.27 -19.73
C THR A 46 -0.43 22.13 -20.75
N PRO A 47 -1.62 21.70 -21.20
CA PRO A 47 -1.71 20.60 -22.17
C PRO A 47 -1.32 21.12 -23.55
N GLN A 48 -0.03 21.04 -23.90
CA GLN A 48 0.44 21.27 -25.26
C GLN A 48 0.59 19.92 -25.96
N SER A 49 -0.35 19.70 -26.88
CA SER A 49 -0.43 18.57 -27.80
C SER A 49 0.84 18.43 -28.65
N SER A 50 1.58 17.32 -28.51
CA SER A 50 2.16 16.56 -29.63
C SER A 50 3.01 15.37 -29.15
N VAL A 51 2.96 14.30 -29.94
CA VAL A 51 3.71 13.02 -29.88
C VAL A 51 3.08 11.94 -29.00
N GLN A 52 2.10 11.24 -29.57
CA GLN A 52 1.78 9.85 -29.20
C GLN A 52 3.00 8.97 -29.48
N THR A 53 3.92 8.87 -28.54
CA THR A 53 4.72 7.66 -28.40
C THR A 53 3.79 6.66 -27.73
N SER A 54 3.22 5.76 -28.51
CA SER A 54 2.54 4.59 -27.97
C SER A 54 3.58 3.74 -27.25
N LEU A 55 3.86 4.10 -25.99
CA LEU A 55 4.18 3.09 -25.00
C LEU A 55 2.97 2.19 -25.00
N GLN A 56 3.05 1.10 -25.76
CA GLN A 56 2.39 -0.13 -25.35
C GLN A 56 2.94 -0.40 -23.96
N THR A 57 2.28 0.16 -22.95
CA THR A 57 2.16 -0.52 -21.68
C THR A 57 1.61 -1.87 -22.09
N THR A 58 2.48 -2.87 -22.13
CA THR A 58 2.08 -4.27 -22.17
C THR A 58 0.90 -4.33 -21.22
N ALA A 59 -0.29 -4.58 -21.77
CA ALA A 59 -1.48 -4.71 -20.96
C ALA A 59 -1.07 -5.70 -19.88
N VAL A 60 -0.94 -5.21 -18.64
CA VAL A 60 -0.76 -6.07 -17.48
C VAL A 60 -1.86 -7.08 -17.67
N GLU A 61 -1.47 -8.33 -17.86
CA GLU A 61 -2.40 -9.42 -18.12
C GLU A 61 -3.54 -9.25 -17.13
N THR A 62 -4.67 -8.76 -17.65
CA THR A 62 -5.89 -8.70 -16.88
C THR A 62 -6.37 -10.13 -16.97
N ALA A 63 -5.75 -10.98 -16.15
CA ALA A 63 -6.13 -12.37 -16.08
C ALA A 63 -7.64 -12.39 -15.88
N GLU A 64 -8.36 -13.07 -16.79
CA GLU A 64 -9.82 -13.14 -16.76
C GLU A 64 -10.32 -13.66 -15.40
N VAL A 65 -9.46 -14.40 -14.71
CA VAL A 65 -9.65 -14.99 -13.39
C VAL A 65 -8.45 -14.62 -12.54
N SER A 66 -8.67 -14.05 -11.37
CA SER A 66 -7.67 -13.91 -10.32
C SER A 66 -7.80 -15.03 -9.30
N LYS A 67 -6.69 -15.44 -8.67
CA LYS A 67 -6.71 -16.41 -7.57
C LYS A 67 -6.55 -15.71 -6.22
N LEU A 68 -7.38 -16.12 -5.27
CA LEU A 68 -7.33 -15.67 -3.88
C LEU A 68 -7.17 -16.88 -2.98
N SER A 69 -6.09 -16.91 -2.21
CA SER A 69 -5.84 -17.93 -1.18
C SER A 69 -5.89 -17.28 0.20
N LEU A 70 -6.62 -17.87 1.14
CA LEU A 70 -6.82 -17.37 2.51
C LEU A 70 -6.56 -18.49 3.53
N ASP A 71 -5.75 -18.18 4.53
CA ASP A 71 -5.58 -18.95 5.76
C ASP A 71 -6.50 -18.40 6.85
N LEU A 72 -7.32 -19.28 7.43
CA LEU A 72 -8.27 -18.95 8.48
C LEU A 72 -7.71 -19.34 9.85
N ALA A 73 -8.12 -18.60 10.89
CA ALA A 73 -7.67 -18.83 12.27
C ALA A 73 -7.99 -20.23 12.84
N ASP A 74 -8.95 -20.96 12.26
CA ASP A 74 -9.32 -22.32 12.64
C ASP A 74 -8.48 -23.39 11.93
N SER A 75 -7.37 -23.00 11.29
CA SER A 75 -6.52 -23.84 10.44
C SER A 75 -7.18 -24.32 9.15
N SER A 76 -8.34 -23.75 8.78
CA SER A 76 -8.93 -23.97 7.46
C SER A 76 -8.21 -23.12 6.40
N HIS A 77 -8.16 -23.62 5.17
CA HIS A 77 -7.59 -22.91 4.01
C HIS A 77 -8.64 -22.75 2.93
N VAL A 78 -8.71 -21.59 2.29
CA VAL A 78 -9.67 -21.27 1.24
C VAL A 78 -8.91 -20.86 -0.02
N ASP A 79 -9.14 -21.57 -1.12
CA ASP A 79 -8.63 -21.23 -2.45
C ASP A 79 -9.80 -20.86 -3.36
N LEU A 80 -9.72 -19.71 -4.03
CA LEU A 80 -10.77 -19.19 -4.90
C LEU A 80 -10.20 -18.75 -6.24
N ALA A 81 -10.93 -19.03 -7.30
CA ALA A 81 -10.76 -18.49 -8.63
C ALA A 81 -11.89 -17.47 -8.89
N LEU A 82 -11.56 -16.19 -8.88
CA LEU A 82 -12.53 -15.09 -8.95
C LEU A 82 -12.41 -14.34 -10.29
N LYS A 83 -13.54 -14.23 -10.99
CA LYS A 83 -13.70 -13.37 -12.17
C LYS A 83 -14.23 -12.01 -11.73
N ASN A 84 -13.62 -10.93 -12.21
CA ASN A 84 -14.15 -9.59 -12.00
C ASN A 84 -14.99 -9.15 -13.20
N VAL A 85 -16.23 -8.72 -12.94
CA VAL A 85 -17.09 -8.07 -13.92
C VAL A 85 -17.58 -6.76 -13.30
N GLN A 86 -17.09 -5.63 -13.82
CA GLN A 86 -17.51 -4.29 -13.40
C GLN A 86 -17.41 -4.03 -11.87
N GLY A 87 -16.40 -4.59 -11.20
CA GLY A 87 -16.20 -4.42 -9.75
C GLY A 87 -16.91 -5.46 -8.88
N GLU A 88 -17.74 -6.32 -9.47
CA GLU A 88 -18.31 -7.50 -8.82
C GLU A 88 -17.44 -8.71 -9.12
N TYR A 89 -17.18 -9.52 -8.08
CA TYR A 89 -16.41 -10.74 -8.18
C TYR A 89 -17.35 -11.93 -8.08
N SER A 90 -17.14 -12.93 -8.93
CA SER A 90 -17.82 -14.22 -8.82
C SER A 90 -16.85 -15.33 -9.15
N GLY A 91 -17.04 -16.49 -8.53
CA GLY A 91 -16.09 -17.57 -8.72
C GLY A 91 -16.45 -18.85 -8.00
N ASP A 92 -15.51 -19.76 -8.09
CA ASP A 92 -15.55 -21.08 -7.49
C ASP A 92 -14.21 -21.40 -6.85
N GLY A 93 -14.19 -22.42 -6.01
CA GLY A 93 -12.99 -22.82 -5.32
C GLY A 93 -13.24 -23.91 -4.31
N SER A 94 -12.36 -24.01 -3.32
CA SER A 94 -12.49 -24.99 -2.26
C SER A 94 -12.09 -24.45 -0.90
N ILE A 95 -12.71 -25.00 0.14
CA ILE A 95 -12.26 -24.88 1.52
C ILE A 95 -11.70 -26.23 1.99
N ILE A 96 -10.49 -26.21 2.54
CA ILE A 96 -9.80 -27.36 3.11
C ILE A 96 -9.89 -27.22 4.63
N ARG A 97 -10.46 -28.22 5.30
CA ARG A 97 -10.64 -28.28 6.75
C ARG A 97 -10.11 -29.61 7.28
N ALA A 98 -10.12 -29.76 8.60
CA ALA A 98 -9.71 -31.01 9.26
C ALA A 98 -10.52 -32.24 8.82
N ASN A 99 -11.79 -32.06 8.44
CA ASN A 99 -12.69 -33.14 7.99
C ASN A 99 -12.68 -33.37 6.47
N GLY A 100 -11.88 -32.62 5.71
CA GLY A 100 -11.72 -32.79 4.27
C GLY A 100 -11.82 -31.49 3.47
N THR A 101 -11.90 -31.64 2.16
CA THR A 101 -12.03 -30.52 1.21
C THR A 101 -13.45 -30.45 0.68
N GLU A 102 -13.98 -29.24 0.60
CA GLU A 102 -15.33 -28.97 0.12
C GLU A 102 -15.32 -27.88 -0.94
N GLN A 103 -16.13 -28.05 -1.98
CA GLN A 103 -16.28 -27.04 -3.03
C GLN A 103 -17.11 -25.86 -2.53
N VAL A 104 -16.73 -24.65 -2.97
CA VAL A 104 -17.41 -23.41 -2.60
C VAL A 104 -17.72 -22.57 -3.83
N LYS A 105 -18.81 -21.81 -3.74
CA LYS A 105 -19.12 -20.73 -4.68
C LYS A 105 -18.88 -19.40 -3.99
N ALA A 106 -18.21 -18.50 -4.68
CA ALA A 106 -17.87 -17.18 -4.18
C ALA A 106 -18.63 -16.09 -4.94
N THR A 107 -19.14 -15.12 -4.19
CA THR A 107 -19.51 -13.80 -4.72
C THR A 107 -18.83 -12.74 -3.88
N GLY A 108 -18.48 -11.62 -4.48
CA GLY A 108 -17.80 -10.57 -3.76
C GLY A 108 -17.89 -9.22 -4.43
N LYS A 109 -17.47 -8.20 -3.70
CA LYS A 109 -17.48 -6.81 -4.16
C LYS A 109 -16.25 -6.10 -3.63
N LEU A 110 -15.55 -5.40 -4.53
CA LEU A 110 -14.46 -4.51 -4.16
C LEU A 110 -14.97 -3.07 -4.14
N THR A 111 -14.85 -2.41 -2.98
CA THR A 111 -15.18 -0.98 -2.81
C THR A 111 -13.94 -0.27 -2.28
N GLY A 112 -13.26 0.50 -3.14
CA GLY A 112 -11.95 1.05 -2.83
C GLY A 112 -10.93 -0.06 -2.59
N GLN A 113 -10.35 -0.10 -1.38
CA GLN A 113 -9.40 -1.13 -0.95
C GLN A 113 -10.04 -2.26 -0.11
N LYS A 114 -11.38 -2.27 0.02
CA LYS A 114 -12.09 -3.28 0.82
C LYS A 114 -12.80 -4.29 -0.08
N LEU A 115 -12.51 -5.56 0.13
CA LEU A 115 -13.08 -6.70 -0.57
C LEU A 115 -13.99 -7.48 0.39
N SER A 116 -15.29 -7.46 0.14
CA SER A 116 -16.23 -8.31 0.85
C SER A 116 -16.53 -9.54 0.00
N ILE A 117 -16.41 -10.74 0.56
CA ILE A 117 -16.68 -12.01 -0.14
C ILE A 117 -17.68 -12.83 0.68
N ASN A 118 -18.67 -13.41 0.01
CA ASN A 118 -19.55 -14.42 0.54
C ASN A 118 -19.22 -15.76 -0.15
N LEU A 119 -18.94 -16.78 0.64
CA LEU A 119 -18.78 -18.15 0.17
C LEU A 119 -19.97 -18.98 0.63
N VAL A 120 -20.44 -19.85 -0.26
CA VAL A 120 -21.42 -20.88 0.06
C VAL A 120 -20.83 -22.23 -0.29
N THR A 121 -20.77 -23.10 0.72
CA THR A 121 -20.29 -24.47 0.58
C THR A 121 -21.40 -25.40 0.09
N LEU A 122 -21.07 -26.60 -0.41
CA LEU A 122 -22.07 -27.58 -0.85
C LEU A 122 -22.97 -28.09 0.28
N SER A 123 -22.44 -28.19 1.51
CA SER A 123 -23.16 -28.55 2.73
C SER A 123 -24.09 -27.45 3.26
N GLY A 124 -24.02 -26.25 2.64
CA GLY A 124 -24.86 -25.11 3.00
C GLY A 124 -24.26 -24.19 4.06
N ALA A 125 -23.05 -24.45 4.56
CA ALA A 125 -22.33 -23.50 5.39
C ALA A 125 -21.96 -22.25 4.57
N THR A 126 -22.11 -21.07 5.18
CA THR A 126 -21.81 -19.79 4.57
C THR A 126 -20.66 -19.10 5.28
N TYR A 127 -19.72 -18.53 4.52
CA TYR A 127 -18.64 -17.71 5.04
C TYR A 127 -18.74 -16.29 4.51
N ASN A 128 -18.62 -15.30 5.39
CA ASN A 128 -18.58 -13.89 5.04
C ASN A 128 -17.20 -13.36 5.41
N PHE A 129 -16.51 -12.78 4.44
CA PHE A 129 -15.19 -12.19 4.59
C PHE A 129 -15.27 -10.69 4.35
N ASP A 130 -14.62 -9.91 5.20
CA ASP A 130 -14.42 -8.48 5.03
C ASP A 130 -12.92 -8.18 5.07
N LEU A 131 -12.30 -8.11 3.89
CA LEU A 131 -10.84 -8.07 3.73
C LEU A 131 -10.38 -6.68 3.26
N ALA A 132 -9.31 -6.16 3.86
CA ALA A 132 -8.53 -5.06 3.31
C ALA A 132 -7.51 -5.61 2.32
N ARG A 133 -7.41 -4.99 1.14
CA ARG A 133 -6.45 -5.32 0.09
C ARG A 133 -5.36 -4.26 0.03
N GLU A 134 -4.11 -4.69 0.12
CA GLU A 134 -2.92 -3.86 -0.11
C GLU A 134 -2.01 -4.57 -1.13
N GLY A 135 -2.07 -4.13 -2.39
CA GLY A 135 -1.39 -4.80 -3.49
C GLY A 135 -1.88 -6.24 -3.69
N SER A 136 -1.00 -7.20 -3.39
CA SER A 136 -1.27 -8.64 -3.44
C SER A 136 -1.65 -9.26 -2.10
N THR A 137 -1.55 -8.52 -0.99
CA THR A 137 -1.90 -9.05 0.33
C THR A 137 -3.36 -8.72 0.63
N VAL A 138 -4.05 -9.67 1.28
CA VAL A 138 -5.38 -9.44 1.85
C VAL A 138 -5.41 -9.86 3.31
N LEU A 139 -6.11 -9.09 4.12
CA LEU A 139 -6.27 -9.37 5.54
C LEU A 139 -7.61 -8.84 6.02
N GLY A 140 -8.31 -9.60 6.85
CA GLY A 140 -9.48 -9.07 7.55
C GLY A 140 -10.20 -10.13 8.35
N ASP A 141 -11.45 -9.83 8.68
CA ASP A 141 -12.28 -10.71 9.49
C ASP A 141 -13.08 -11.66 8.60
N TYR A 142 -13.37 -12.85 9.13
CA TYR A 142 -14.35 -13.76 8.57
C TYR A 142 -15.37 -14.21 9.61
N LYS A 143 -16.54 -14.60 9.11
CA LYS A 143 -17.60 -15.23 9.90
C LYS A 143 -18.12 -16.46 9.16
N GLU A 144 -18.26 -17.57 9.86
CA GLU A 144 -18.96 -18.76 9.36
C GLU A 144 -20.33 -18.84 10.03
N ALA A 145 -21.36 -19.19 9.27
CA ALA A 145 -22.62 -19.69 9.76
C ALA A 145 -22.88 -21.06 9.11
N ASP A 146 -22.84 -22.12 9.91
CA ASP A 146 -23.13 -23.47 9.42
C ASP A 146 -24.65 -23.75 9.36
N SER A 147 -25.02 -24.89 8.77
CA SER A 147 -26.42 -25.32 8.66
C SER A 147 -27.09 -25.64 10.01
N LEU A 148 -26.32 -25.73 11.09
CA LEU A 148 -26.78 -25.97 12.45
C LEU A 148 -26.85 -24.67 13.27
N GLY A 149 -26.52 -23.51 12.66
CA GLY A 149 -26.55 -22.20 13.30
C GLY A 149 -25.34 -21.90 14.17
N LYS A 150 -24.26 -22.68 14.08
CA LYS A 150 -23.00 -22.36 14.74
C LYS A 150 -22.36 -21.16 14.04
N ASN A 151 -22.07 -20.13 14.83
CA ASN A 151 -21.34 -18.96 14.37
C ASN A 151 -19.88 -19.05 14.81
N LEU A 152 -18.97 -18.98 13.85
CA LEU A 152 -17.53 -18.82 14.09
C LEU A 152 -17.09 -17.46 13.57
N THR A 153 -16.14 -16.82 14.24
CA THR A 153 -15.51 -15.59 13.76
C THR A 153 -14.01 -15.69 13.93
N GLY A 154 -13.25 -15.10 13.02
CA GLY A 154 -11.79 -15.08 13.13
C GLY A 154 -11.14 -14.15 12.13
N ILE A 155 -9.81 -14.22 12.06
CA ILE A 155 -9.00 -13.46 11.11
C ILE A 155 -8.66 -14.37 9.92
N ALA A 156 -8.78 -13.81 8.72
CA ALA A 156 -8.37 -14.39 7.46
C ALA A 156 -7.17 -13.61 6.91
N ASN A 157 -6.09 -14.31 6.61
CA ASN A 157 -4.88 -13.74 6.01
C ASN A 157 -4.67 -14.38 4.65
N GLY A 158 -4.23 -13.65 3.65
CA GLY A 158 -4.07 -14.28 2.35
C GLY A 158 -3.39 -13.45 1.29
N LYS A 159 -3.40 -14.02 0.09
CA LYS A 159 -2.73 -13.47 -1.09
C LYS A 159 -3.62 -13.51 -2.32
N TRP A 160 -3.59 -12.42 -3.06
CA TRP A 160 -4.18 -12.24 -4.37
C TRP A 160 -3.11 -12.42 -5.45
N THR A 161 -3.41 -13.25 -6.45
CA THR A 161 -2.56 -13.47 -7.62
C THR A 161 -3.40 -13.33 -8.90
N LEU A 162 -2.78 -12.79 -9.95
CA LEU A 162 -3.37 -12.66 -11.28
C LEU A 162 -3.00 -13.90 -12.09
#